data_AF-A0A9C7LC31-F1
#
_entry.id   AF-A0A9C7LC31-F1
#
_cell.length_a   1.000
_cell.length_b   1.000
_cell.length_c   1.000
_cell.angle_alpha   90.00
_cell.angle_beta   90.00
_cell.angle_gamma   90.00
#
_symmetry.space_group_name_H-M   'P 1'
#
loop_
_entity.id
_entity.type
_entity.pdbx_description
1 polymer ?
#
loop_
_entity_poly.entity_id
_entity_poly.type
_entity_poly.pdbx_seq_one_letter_code
_entity_poly.pdbx_strand_id
1 'polypeptide(L)'
;MTAFFKWSISVFFVGLFCIYFLVSILPSISNQKTIPISTTNEHPVDIKESIVQSKSITSDIVNMEVDKNDDLISSATDQVDELQPISEPKSLQNEEKLLDVPLLKQMDAPRLYNGCEVTSLAMLLQFDGHSVTKNELATKITRVPLNYPDGKKGNPNEGFVGNMENGPGLGVYHEPIFKLVQTYVNDRAEDLTKQPFSVVIEKLAAGRPVWVIITSSFTPTSEIKTWNTPQGPVEVSFKMHSVVITGYDQESIYINDPYGGKNKKVNKDNFIKAWEQMGSQAIVINKIGISRHNLLKE
;
A
#
# COMPACT_ATOMS: atom_id res chain seq x y z
N MET A 1 37.39 -44.47 -35.83
CA MET A 1 38.50 -44.43 -36.80
C MET A 1 38.01 -43.69 -38.04
N THR A 2 38.67 -42.56 -38.38
CA THR A 2 38.87 -41.97 -39.73
C THR A 2 37.64 -41.66 -40.61
N ALA A 3 37.50 -40.52 -41.30
CA ALA A 3 38.31 -39.32 -41.47
C ALA A 3 37.54 -38.29 -42.32
N PHE A 4 37.70 -37.01 -41.98
CA PHE A 4 37.89 -35.84 -42.86
C PHE A 4 37.14 -35.71 -44.21
N PHE A 5 36.37 -34.62 -44.37
CA PHE A 5 36.37 -33.87 -45.62
C PHE A 5 36.34 -32.35 -45.41
N LYS A 6 36.92 -31.65 -46.37
CA LYS A 6 37.66 -30.38 -46.27
C LYS A 6 36.80 -29.10 -46.27
N TRP A 7 37.40 -28.10 -45.63
CA TRP A 7 37.24 -26.66 -45.77
C TRP A 7 37.14 -26.12 -47.21
N SER A 8 36.41 -25.02 -47.38
CA SER A 8 36.79 -23.97 -48.33
C SER A 8 36.67 -22.58 -47.68
N ILE A 9 37.74 -21.84 -47.89
CA ILE A 9 38.08 -20.52 -47.41
C ILE A 9 37.43 -19.47 -48.32
N SER A 10 36.91 -18.39 -47.75
CA SER A 10 36.91 -17.09 -48.40
C SER A 10 37.11 -16.01 -47.33
N VAL A 11 38.35 -15.52 -47.28
CA VAL A 11 38.78 -14.28 -46.64
C VAL A 11 38.57 -13.14 -47.63
N PHE A 12 38.38 -11.90 -47.15
CA PHE A 12 38.55 -10.56 -47.75
C PHE A 12 37.37 -9.68 -47.26
N PHE A 13 37.52 -8.47 -46.68
CA PHE A 13 38.66 -7.62 -46.36
C PHE A 13 38.17 -6.49 -45.42
N VAL A 14 39.01 -6.14 -44.45
CA VAL A 14 39.34 -4.80 -43.89
C VAL A 14 38.29 -3.67 -43.90
N GLY A 15 38.02 -3.13 -42.70
CA GLY A 15 37.45 -1.79 -42.51
C GLY A 15 37.60 -1.30 -41.06
N LEU A 16 38.79 -0.84 -40.70
CA LEU A 16 39.18 -0.28 -39.40
C LEU A 16 39.14 1.26 -39.45
N PHE A 17 38.96 1.88 -38.28
CA PHE A 17 39.15 3.30 -37.92
C PHE A 17 38.04 4.32 -38.26
N CYS A 18 37.44 4.91 -37.22
CA CYS A 18 37.82 6.27 -36.84
C CYS A 18 37.38 6.61 -35.40
N ILE A 19 38.39 6.79 -34.55
CA ILE A 19 38.32 7.44 -33.24
C ILE A 19 38.27 8.95 -33.50
N TYR A 20 37.31 9.66 -32.92
CA TYR A 20 37.44 11.11 -32.72
C TYR A 20 37.20 11.47 -31.26
N PHE A 21 38.31 11.82 -30.63
CA PHE A 21 38.40 12.67 -29.44
C PHE A 21 37.87 14.07 -29.77
N LEU A 22 37.08 14.64 -28.86
CA LEU A 22 36.92 16.10 -28.76
C LEU A 22 36.78 16.47 -27.28
N VAL A 23 37.92 16.87 -26.71
CA VAL A 23 38.06 17.59 -25.44
C VAL A 23 38.44 19.01 -25.79
N SER A 24 37.61 19.98 -25.43
CA SER A 24 37.93 21.38 -25.09
C SER A 24 36.61 22.17 -25.01
N ILE A 25 36.33 23.17 -24.19
CA ILE A 25 36.97 23.94 -23.11
C ILE A 25 35.80 24.70 -22.47
N LEU A 26 35.70 24.78 -21.13
CA LEU A 26 34.80 25.71 -20.42
C LEU A 26 35.41 27.12 -20.38
N PRO A 27 34.58 28.17 -20.25
CA PRO A 27 34.93 29.32 -19.43
C PRO A 27 34.07 29.35 -18.16
N SER A 28 34.78 29.36 -17.04
CA SER A 28 34.31 29.75 -15.72
C SER A 28 34.08 31.26 -15.67
N ILE A 29 32.95 31.71 -15.11
CA ILE A 29 32.85 33.04 -14.50
C ILE A 29 32.18 32.90 -13.13
N SER A 30 33.03 33.10 -12.13
CA SER A 30 32.77 33.39 -10.73
C SER A 30 32.08 34.75 -10.58
N ASN A 31 31.14 34.87 -9.64
CA ASN A 31 31.20 35.96 -8.66
C ASN A 31 30.35 35.63 -7.43
N GLN A 32 31.01 35.13 -6.39
CA GLN A 32 30.60 35.34 -5.01
C GLN A 32 30.99 36.76 -4.60
N LYS A 33 30.07 37.47 -3.94
CA LYS A 33 30.39 38.65 -3.13
C LYS A 33 30.03 38.34 -1.68
N THR A 34 31.03 38.05 -0.88
CA THR A 34 31.00 38.11 0.59
C THR A 34 31.35 39.55 1.02
N ILE A 35 30.73 40.08 2.09
CA ILE A 35 31.28 40.41 3.44
C ILE A 35 30.37 41.56 3.99
N PRO A 36 30.14 41.79 5.32
CA PRO A 36 30.58 41.07 6.52
C PRO A 36 29.45 40.61 7.47
N ILE A 37 29.85 39.72 8.37
CA ILE A 37 29.21 39.36 9.63
C ILE A 37 29.27 40.54 10.61
N SER A 38 28.14 40.89 11.22
CA SER A 38 28.11 41.49 12.55
C SER A 38 27.31 40.55 13.47
N THR A 39 28.00 40.07 14.49
CA THR A 39 27.49 39.22 15.56
C THR A 39 26.54 39.99 16.48
N THR A 40 25.38 39.42 16.79
CA THR A 40 24.80 39.48 18.14
C THR A 40 23.99 38.22 18.39
N ASN A 41 24.29 37.59 19.53
CA ASN A 41 23.64 36.43 20.12
C ASN A 41 22.13 36.63 20.30
N GLU A 42 21.32 35.58 20.13
CA GLU A 42 20.38 35.08 21.17
C GLU A 42 19.68 33.77 20.72
N HIS A 43 19.31 32.98 21.72
CA HIS A 43 18.84 31.58 21.69
C HIS A 43 17.38 31.42 21.16
N PRO A 44 16.90 30.18 20.90
CA PRO A 44 15.86 29.87 19.92
C PRO A 44 14.42 30.07 20.43
N VAL A 45 13.55 30.53 19.52
CA VAL A 45 12.11 30.65 19.70
C VAL A 45 11.41 29.33 19.32
N ASP A 46 10.62 28.84 20.27
CA ASP A 46 9.85 27.60 20.29
C ASP A 46 8.55 27.77 19.49
N ILE A 47 8.27 26.86 18.55
CA ILE A 47 7.09 26.87 17.69
C ILE A 47 5.95 26.17 18.43
N LYS A 48 5.29 26.91 19.32
CA LYS A 48 4.00 26.54 19.94
C LYS A 48 3.07 27.75 19.99
N GLU A 49 2.73 28.28 18.82
CA GLU A 49 1.65 29.27 18.73
C GLU A 49 1.02 29.25 17.33
N SER A 50 0.27 28.18 17.04
CA SER A 50 -0.70 28.16 15.93
C SER A 50 -1.85 27.17 16.15
N ILE A 51 -2.02 26.63 17.37
CA ILE A 51 -3.10 25.69 17.71
C ILE A 51 -3.73 26.07 19.07
N VAL A 52 -4.25 27.29 19.19
CA VAL A 52 -5.09 27.68 20.36
C VAL A 52 -6.37 28.45 19.95
N GLN A 53 -6.58 28.73 18.66
CA GLN A 53 -7.66 29.65 18.23
C GLN A 53 -8.93 28.99 17.68
N SER A 54 -9.16 27.70 17.93
CA SER A 54 -10.38 27.00 17.46
C SER A 54 -11.13 26.18 18.51
N LYS A 55 -10.96 26.48 19.81
CA LYS A 55 -11.63 25.73 20.90
C LYS A 55 -12.37 26.57 21.95
N SER A 56 -12.68 27.84 21.70
CA SER A 56 -13.31 28.73 22.70
C SER A 56 -14.64 29.36 22.26
N ILE A 57 -15.47 28.64 21.49
CA ILE A 57 -16.83 29.11 21.16
C ILE A 57 -17.81 27.94 21.28
N THR A 58 -18.06 27.50 22.52
CA THR A 58 -19.30 26.79 22.91
C THR A 58 -19.30 26.61 24.42
N SER A 59 -19.57 27.69 25.14
CA SER A 59 -20.14 27.69 26.50
C SER A 59 -20.20 29.15 26.94
N ASP A 60 -21.27 29.87 26.59
CA ASP A 60 -21.65 31.14 27.23
C ASP A 60 -22.95 31.66 26.61
N ILE A 61 -24.05 30.92 26.74
CA ILE A 61 -25.41 31.48 26.72
C ILE A 61 -26.25 30.64 27.68
N VAL A 62 -26.47 31.16 28.89
CA VAL A 62 -27.73 31.17 29.67
C VAL A 62 -27.34 31.67 31.06
N ASN A 63 -27.68 32.93 31.35
CA ASN A 63 -28.08 33.45 32.65
C ASN A 63 -28.26 34.97 32.49
N MET A 64 -29.50 35.40 32.22
CA MET A 64 -29.92 36.78 32.44
C MET A 64 -31.28 36.77 33.12
N GLU A 65 -31.37 37.66 34.10
CA GLU A 65 -32.39 37.82 35.13
C GLU A 65 -33.85 37.83 34.66
N VAL A 66 -34.68 37.33 35.57
CA VAL A 66 -36.12 37.52 35.67
C VAL A 66 -36.41 38.99 35.97
N ASP A 67 -37.18 39.66 35.12
CA ASP A 67 -37.93 40.85 35.53
C ASP A 67 -39.42 40.65 35.22
N LYS A 68 -40.25 40.92 36.23
CA LYS A 68 -41.71 40.75 36.20
C LYS A 68 -42.33 42.00 35.59
N ASN A 69 -43.25 41.83 34.65
CA ASN A 69 -44.44 42.67 34.54
C ASN A 69 -45.59 41.88 33.88
N ASP A 70 -46.73 41.94 34.55
CA ASP A 70 -48.02 41.36 34.17
C ASP A 70 -48.69 42.14 33.03
N ASP A 71 -49.70 41.49 32.45
CA ASP A 71 -50.80 42.00 31.63
C ASP A 71 -50.71 41.97 30.08
N LEU A 72 -51.44 40.97 29.55
CA LEU A 72 -52.51 41.05 28.55
C LEU A 72 -52.20 41.08 27.03
N ILE A 73 -53.03 40.28 26.33
CA ILE A 73 -53.37 40.22 24.88
C ILE A 73 -52.56 39.17 24.09
N SER A 74 -53.04 37.92 23.96
CA SER A 74 -54.14 37.42 23.11
C SER A 74 -53.89 37.54 21.60
N SER A 75 -53.97 36.38 20.94
CA SER A 75 -54.12 36.11 19.50
C SER A 75 -52.90 36.27 18.58
N ALA A 76 -52.30 35.14 18.23
CA ALA A 76 -51.99 34.76 16.84
C ALA A 76 -51.51 33.30 16.81
N THR A 77 -52.46 32.36 16.82
CA THR A 77 -52.28 31.07 16.15
C THR A 77 -52.20 31.32 14.65
N ASP A 78 -51.12 30.85 14.01
CA ASP A 78 -51.16 29.96 12.85
C ASP A 78 -49.81 29.91 12.14
N GLN A 79 -49.48 28.72 11.63
CA GLN A 79 -48.35 28.38 10.74
C GLN A 79 -46.99 28.13 11.43
N VAL A 80 -46.84 26.94 12.02
CA VAL A 80 -45.52 26.28 12.06
C VAL A 80 -45.63 25.02 11.22
N ASP A 81 -45.11 25.15 10.00
CA ASP A 81 -45.01 24.08 9.01
C ASP A 81 -44.09 22.97 9.56
N GLU A 82 -44.46 21.73 9.28
CA GLU A 82 -43.88 20.51 9.82
C GLU A 82 -42.47 20.29 9.26
N LEU A 83 -41.45 20.73 10.00
CA LEU A 83 -40.07 20.38 9.68
C LEU A 83 -39.84 18.89 10.00
N GLN A 84 -39.84 18.07 8.94
CA GLN A 84 -39.40 16.67 9.01
C GLN A 84 -37.97 16.59 9.56
N PRO A 85 -37.67 15.63 10.47
CA PRO A 85 -36.34 15.52 11.04
C PRO A 85 -35.32 15.16 9.95
N ILE A 86 -34.31 16.01 9.84
CA ILE A 86 -33.12 15.79 9.00
C ILE A 86 -32.50 14.46 9.46
N SER A 87 -32.54 13.45 8.60
CA SER A 87 -31.95 12.14 8.86
C SER A 87 -30.46 12.29 9.19
N GLU A 88 -30.06 11.79 10.36
CA GLU A 88 -28.67 11.74 10.79
C GLU A 88 -27.75 11.07 9.73
N PRO A 89 -26.46 11.46 9.65
CA PRO A 89 -25.51 10.80 8.77
C PRO A 89 -25.44 9.31 9.13
N LYS A 90 -25.79 8.45 8.16
CA LYS A 90 -25.76 6.99 8.27
C LYS A 90 -24.42 6.54 8.83
N SER A 91 -24.41 6.11 10.09
CA SER A 91 -23.19 5.67 10.76
C SER A 91 -22.69 4.37 10.11
N LEU A 92 -21.41 4.34 9.73
CA LEU A 92 -20.70 3.14 9.20
C LEU A 92 -20.57 2.01 10.24
N GLN A 93 -21.22 2.12 11.40
CA GLN A 93 -21.00 1.28 12.59
C GLN A 93 -21.70 -0.08 12.53
N ASN A 94 -22.61 -0.30 11.57
CA ASN A 94 -23.36 -1.55 11.40
C ASN A 94 -23.13 -2.23 10.03
N GLU A 95 -22.11 -1.82 9.28
CA GLU A 95 -21.82 -2.47 8.01
C GLU A 95 -20.96 -3.71 8.22
N GLU A 96 -21.45 -4.85 7.74
CA GLU A 96 -20.68 -6.07 7.57
C GLU A 96 -20.53 -6.38 6.08
N LYS A 97 -19.41 -6.99 5.72
CA LYS A 97 -19.17 -7.42 4.34
C LYS A 97 -18.40 -8.73 4.36
N LEU A 98 -18.81 -9.65 3.50
CA LEU A 98 -18.03 -10.83 3.18
C LEU A 98 -18.06 -11.06 1.67
N LEU A 99 -16.87 -11.20 1.08
CA LEU A 99 -16.67 -11.41 -0.34
C LEU A 99 -16.29 -12.88 -0.58
N ASP A 100 -16.81 -13.46 -1.66
CA ASP A 100 -16.47 -14.82 -2.06
C ASP A 100 -15.20 -14.86 -2.91
N VAL A 101 -14.06 -14.56 -2.29
CA VAL A 101 -12.75 -14.63 -2.94
C VAL A 101 -12.29 -16.10 -3.02
N PRO A 102 -11.79 -16.58 -4.17
CA PRO A 102 -11.25 -17.94 -4.27
C PRO A 102 -10.08 -18.11 -3.29
N LEU A 103 -10.02 -19.27 -2.62
CA LEU A 103 -8.88 -19.64 -1.79
C LEU A 103 -7.88 -20.42 -2.63
N LEU A 104 -6.64 -19.94 -2.67
CA LEU A 104 -5.49 -20.68 -3.18
C LEU A 104 -4.52 -20.94 -2.04
N LYS A 105 -3.95 -22.14 -1.97
CA LYS A 105 -2.98 -22.51 -0.94
C LYS A 105 -1.58 -22.51 -1.51
N GLN A 106 -0.63 -21.84 -0.85
CA GLN A 106 0.75 -21.79 -1.34
C GLN A 106 1.43 -23.17 -1.32
N MET A 107 0.95 -24.07 -0.47
CA MET A 107 1.47 -25.42 -0.28
C MET A 107 0.91 -26.46 -1.27
N ASP A 108 -0.16 -26.13 -2.01
CA ASP A 108 -0.65 -27.01 -3.08
C ASP A 108 0.36 -27.09 -4.23
N ALA A 109 0.44 -28.24 -4.91
CA ALA A 109 1.41 -28.45 -5.97
C ALA A 109 1.07 -27.62 -7.24
N PRO A 110 2.06 -26.99 -7.91
CA PRO A 110 3.47 -26.89 -7.51
C PRO A 110 3.68 -25.91 -6.34
N ARG A 111 4.31 -26.41 -5.27
CA ARG A 111 4.45 -25.69 -3.99
C ARG A 111 5.34 -24.46 -4.12
N LEU A 112 4.99 -23.40 -3.38
CA LEU A 112 5.83 -22.23 -3.11
C LEU A 112 5.96 -22.09 -1.59
N TYR A 113 7.09 -22.52 -1.03
CA TYR A 113 7.29 -22.55 0.43
C TYR A 113 7.17 -21.15 1.05
N ASN A 114 7.74 -20.13 0.40
CA ASN A 114 7.67 -18.73 0.82
C ASN A 114 6.78 -17.89 -0.12
N GLY A 115 5.69 -18.46 -0.63
CA GLY A 115 4.89 -17.86 -1.71
C GLY A 115 3.62 -17.13 -1.26
N CYS A 116 3.53 -16.66 -0.01
CA CYS A 116 2.28 -16.09 0.51
C CYS A 116 1.84 -14.86 -0.28
N GLU A 117 2.75 -13.97 -0.66
CA GLU A 117 2.46 -12.72 -1.37
C GLU A 117 1.89 -12.97 -2.76
N VAL A 118 2.55 -13.81 -3.55
CA VAL A 118 2.11 -14.13 -4.92
C VAL A 118 0.87 -15.03 -4.92
N THR A 119 0.68 -15.87 -3.89
CA THR A 119 -0.55 -16.67 -3.76
C THR A 119 -1.73 -15.77 -3.41
N SER A 120 -1.55 -14.81 -2.49
CA SER A 120 -2.55 -13.79 -2.18
C SER A 120 -2.85 -12.90 -3.38
N LEU A 121 -1.84 -12.50 -4.15
CA LEU A 121 -2.03 -11.75 -5.39
C LEU A 121 -2.83 -12.57 -6.42
N ALA A 122 -2.56 -13.87 -6.56
CA ALA A 122 -3.34 -14.73 -7.44
C ALA A 122 -4.82 -14.80 -7.02
N MET A 123 -5.12 -14.88 -5.72
CA MET A 123 -6.51 -14.83 -5.22
C MET A 123 -7.19 -13.51 -5.58
N LEU A 124 -6.49 -12.39 -5.41
CA LEU A 124 -6.99 -11.05 -5.76
C LEU A 124 -7.28 -10.92 -7.26
N LEU A 125 -6.35 -11.37 -8.12
CA LEU A 125 -6.49 -11.34 -9.58
C LEU A 125 -7.59 -12.28 -10.08
N GLN A 126 -7.72 -13.48 -9.51
CA GLN A 126 -8.80 -14.41 -9.87
C GLN A 126 -10.17 -13.87 -9.49
N PHE A 127 -10.30 -13.18 -8.36
CA PHE A 127 -11.54 -12.49 -7.99
C PHE A 127 -11.90 -11.39 -9.00
N ASP A 128 -10.91 -10.69 -9.57
CA ASP A 128 -11.09 -9.72 -10.65
C ASP A 128 -11.31 -10.35 -12.04
N GLY A 129 -11.37 -11.69 -12.12
CA GLY A 129 -11.67 -12.41 -13.36
C GLY A 129 -10.45 -12.83 -14.19
N HIS A 130 -9.23 -12.68 -13.68
CA HIS A 130 -8.01 -13.09 -14.37
C HIS A 130 -7.68 -14.55 -14.09
N SER A 131 -7.49 -15.35 -15.14
CA SER A 131 -7.01 -16.73 -15.01
C SER A 131 -5.50 -16.76 -14.84
N VAL A 132 -5.03 -16.67 -13.60
CA VAL A 132 -3.59 -16.71 -13.24
C VAL A 132 -3.33 -17.74 -12.16
N THR A 133 -2.12 -18.27 -12.12
CA THR A 133 -1.66 -19.18 -11.05
C THR A 133 -0.62 -18.52 -10.16
N LYS A 134 -0.52 -18.95 -8.89
CA LYS A 134 0.54 -18.49 -7.98
C LYS A 134 1.95 -18.74 -8.55
N ASN A 135 2.15 -19.83 -9.27
CA ASN A 135 3.44 -20.18 -9.87
C ASN A 135 3.79 -19.30 -11.07
N GLU A 136 2.81 -18.90 -11.87
CA GLU A 136 3.02 -17.91 -12.94
C GLU A 136 3.41 -16.55 -12.38
N LEU A 137 2.76 -16.10 -11.30
CA LEU A 137 3.14 -14.85 -10.63
C LEU A 137 4.54 -14.96 -10.00
N ALA A 138 4.88 -16.12 -9.45
CA ALA A 138 6.22 -16.39 -8.91
C ALA A 138 7.33 -16.27 -9.97
N THR A 139 7.07 -16.61 -11.24
CA THR A 139 8.09 -16.45 -12.30
C THR A 139 8.19 -15.01 -12.81
N LYS A 140 7.15 -14.20 -12.62
CA LYS A 140 7.08 -12.81 -13.09
C LYS A 140 7.51 -11.77 -12.06
N ILE A 141 7.41 -12.06 -10.76
CA ILE A 141 7.80 -11.13 -9.70
C ILE A 141 9.31 -10.85 -9.74
N THR A 142 9.70 -9.58 -9.58
CA THR A 142 11.10 -9.19 -9.43
C THR A 142 11.72 -9.87 -8.21
N ARG A 143 12.96 -10.31 -8.32
CA ARG A 143 13.69 -11.02 -7.25
C ARG A 143 15.00 -10.32 -6.92
N VAL A 144 15.39 -10.38 -5.65
CA VAL A 144 16.69 -9.92 -5.16
C VAL A 144 17.33 -11.03 -4.31
N PRO A 145 18.67 -11.12 -4.23
CA PRO A 145 19.33 -12.16 -3.44
C PRO A 145 19.05 -11.96 -1.95
N LEU A 146 19.08 -13.06 -1.18
CA LEU A 146 18.97 -12.99 0.28
C LEU A 146 20.17 -12.25 0.91
N ASN A 147 21.37 -12.48 0.35
CA ASN A 147 22.62 -11.84 0.76
C ASN A 147 23.40 -11.39 -0.49
N TYR A 148 23.94 -10.18 -0.43
CA TYR A 148 24.91 -9.67 -1.40
C TYR A 148 26.34 -10.03 -0.98
N PRO A 149 27.31 -10.04 -1.91
CA PRO A 149 28.71 -10.36 -1.60
C PRO A 149 29.37 -9.46 -0.54
N ASP A 150 28.90 -8.22 -0.40
CA ASP A 150 29.40 -7.24 0.58
C ASP A 150 28.77 -7.39 1.98
N GLY A 151 28.00 -8.46 2.21
CA GLY A 151 27.34 -8.76 3.48
C GLY A 151 25.99 -8.05 3.69
N LYS A 152 25.57 -7.18 2.76
CA LYS A 152 24.23 -6.58 2.80
C LYS A 152 23.14 -7.60 2.48
N LYS A 153 21.93 -7.33 2.94
CA LYS A 153 20.74 -8.17 2.70
C LYS A 153 19.94 -7.68 1.50
N GLY A 154 19.11 -8.56 0.93
CA GLY A 154 18.08 -8.17 -0.03
C GLY A 154 17.03 -7.25 0.60
N ASN A 155 16.56 -6.27 -0.16
CA ASN A 155 15.51 -5.36 0.27
C ASN A 155 14.16 -5.80 -0.29
N PRO A 156 13.15 -6.11 0.55
CA PRO A 156 11.83 -6.55 0.08
C PRO A 156 11.04 -5.48 -0.70
N ASN A 157 11.41 -4.19 -0.60
CA ASN A 157 10.83 -3.15 -1.44
C ASN A 157 11.33 -3.22 -2.90
N GLU A 158 12.48 -3.85 -3.15
CA GLU A 158 13.06 -3.95 -4.49
C GLU A 158 12.62 -5.23 -5.23
N GLY A 159 12.31 -6.29 -4.49
CA GLY A 159 11.87 -7.57 -5.06
C GLY A 159 11.72 -8.63 -3.99
N PHE A 160 11.25 -9.81 -4.41
CA PHE A 160 11.20 -10.98 -3.55
C PHE A 160 12.61 -11.39 -3.11
N VAL A 161 12.83 -11.42 -1.80
CA VAL A 161 14.15 -11.65 -1.21
C VAL A 161 14.40 -13.13 -1.00
N GLY A 162 15.39 -13.67 -1.72
CA GLY A 162 15.82 -15.06 -1.61
C GLY A 162 15.03 -16.03 -2.48
N ASN A 163 14.84 -17.26 -2.00
CA ASN A 163 14.18 -18.31 -2.77
C ASN A 163 12.73 -18.53 -2.31
N MET A 164 11.80 -18.59 -3.27
CA MET A 164 10.38 -18.76 -2.98
C MET A 164 9.96 -20.23 -2.92
N GLU A 165 10.60 -21.08 -3.72
CA GLU A 165 10.16 -22.44 -3.97
C GLU A 165 10.54 -23.41 -2.84
N ASN A 166 11.83 -23.54 -2.53
CA ASN A 166 12.38 -24.60 -1.67
C ASN A 166 13.61 -24.20 -0.83
N GLY A 167 14.06 -22.95 -0.89
CA GLY A 167 15.27 -22.47 -0.22
C GLY A 167 15.00 -21.35 0.79
N PRO A 168 16.05 -20.78 1.38
CA PRO A 168 15.90 -19.67 2.31
C PRO A 168 15.39 -18.44 1.55
N GLY A 169 14.29 -17.88 2.05
CA GLY A 169 13.65 -16.68 1.54
C GLY A 169 13.00 -15.91 2.68
N LEU A 170 12.70 -14.65 2.43
CA LEU A 170 11.97 -13.79 3.37
C LEU A 170 10.56 -13.51 2.85
N GLY A 171 10.46 -12.86 1.69
CA GLY A 171 9.20 -12.33 1.17
C GLY A 171 9.42 -11.13 0.28
N VAL A 172 8.34 -10.42 -0.04
CA VAL A 172 8.33 -9.19 -0.85
C VAL A 172 7.35 -8.17 -0.27
N TYR A 173 7.66 -6.88 -0.38
CA TYR A 173 6.78 -5.79 0.05
C TYR A 173 5.89 -5.27 -1.09
N HIS A 174 5.12 -4.23 -0.80
CA HIS A 174 4.08 -3.74 -1.69
C HIS A 174 4.60 -3.31 -3.06
N GLU A 175 5.75 -2.62 -3.17
CA GLU A 175 6.13 -2.01 -4.45
C GLU A 175 6.32 -3.01 -5.61
N PRO A 176 7.03 -4.15 -5.46
CA PRO A 176 7.16 -5.11 -6.55
C PRO A 176 5.84 -5.84 -6.84
N ILE A 177 5.00 -6.05 -5.83
CA ILE A 177 3.66 -6.62 -6.00
C ILE A 177 2.76 -5.65 -6.77
N PHE A 178 2.83 -4.35 -6.45
CA PHE A 178 2.09 -3.30 -7.11
C PHE A 178 2.47 -3.19 -8.59
N LYS A 179 3.79 -3.15 -8.87
CA LYS A 179 4.31 -3.21 -10.25
C LYS A 179 3.83 -4.44 -10.99
N LEU A 180 3.79 -5.61 -10.35
CA LEU A 180 3.33 -6.85 -10.98
C LEU A 180 1.83 -6.81 -11.28
N VAL A 181 0.97 -6.40 -10.33
CA VAL A 181 -0.48 -6.36 -10.56
C VAL A 181 -0.85 -5.35 -11.66
N GLN A 182 -0.13 -4.23 -11.77
CA GLN A 182 -0.32 -3.25 -12.84
C GLN A 182 -0.16 -3.88 -14.24
N THR A 183 0.67 -4.90 -14.40
CA THR A 183 0.81 -5.59 -15.71
C THR A 183 -0.45 -6.34 -16.15
N TYR A 184 -1.38 -6.61 -15.23
CA TYR A 184 -2.65 -7.28 -15.51
C TYR A 184 -3.81 -6.29 -15.61
N VAL A 185 -3.82 -5.24 -14.76
CA VAL A 185 -5.01 -4.38 -14.59
C VAL A 185 -4.75 -2.90 -14.85
N ASN A 186 -3.53 -2.54 -15.28
CA ASN A 186 -3.10 -1.17 -15.58
C ASN A 186 -3.39 -0.18 -14.44
N ASP A 187 -4.08 0.92 -14.75
CA ASP A 187 -4.48 2.01 -13.87
C ASP A 187 -5.53 1.62 -12.82
N ARG A 188 -6.10 0.42 -12.92
CA ARG A 188 -7.04 -0.08 -11.90
C ARG A 188 -6.33 -0.55 -10.63
N ALA A 189 -5.05 -0.88 -10.69
CA ALA A 189 -4.30 -1.20 -9.50
C ALA A 189 -4.08 0.07 -8.69
N GLU A 190 -4.37 0.01 -7.39
CA GLU A 190 -4.14 1.10 -6.46
C GLU A 190 -3.36 0.59 -5.25
N ASP A 191 -2.28 1.30 -4.93
CA ASP A 191 -1.46 1.06 -3.74
C ASP A 191 -1.99 1.93 -2.60
N LEU A 192 -2.51 1.27 -1.56
CA LEU A 192 -3.07 1.90 -0.37
C LEU A 192 -2.04 1.96 0.77
N THR A 193 -0.77 1.69 0.48
CA THR A 193 0.26 1.64 1.51
C THR A 193 0.36 2.98 2.24
N LYS A 194 0.44 2.93 3.57
CA LYS A 194 0.39 4.08 4.51
C LYS A 194 -0.95 4.81 4.64
N GLN A 195 -1.99 4.40 3.92
CA GLN A 195 -3.34 4.93 4.16
C GLN A 195 -3.88 4.41 5.51
N PRO A 196 -4.83 5.12 6.15
CA PRO A 196 -5.48 4.59 7.35
C PRO A 196 -6.32 3.36 7.02
N PHE A 197 -6.50 2.47 8.00
CA PHE A 197 -7.27 1.23 7.79
C PHE A 197 -8.74 1.46 7.40
N SER A 198 -9.31 2.64 7.70
CA SER A 198 -10.64 3.02 7.23
C SER A 198 -10.75 3.00 5.70
N VAL A 199 -9.70 3.35 4.96
CA VAL A 199 -9.69 3.27 3.49
C VAL A 199 -9.77 1.82 3.03
N VAL A 200 -9.13 0.88 3.74
CA VAL A 200 -9.25 -0.56 3.46
C VAL A 200 -10.71 -1.01 3.66
N ILE A 201 -11.36 -0.57 4.73
CA ILE A 201 -12.79 -0.84 4.99
C ILE A 201 -13.67 -0.29 3.86
N GLU A 202 -13.43 0.94 3.40
CA GLU A 202 -14.18 1.54 2.29
C GLU A 202 -14.06 0.72 1.00
N LYS A 203 -12.86 0.21 0.66
CA LYS A 203 -12.68 -0.66 -0.51
C LYS A 203 -13.46 -1.98 -0.35
N LEU A 204 -13.42 -2.58 0.84
CA LEU A 204 -14.18 -3.80 1.14
C LEU A 204 -15.69 -3.56 1.02
N ALA A 205 -16.21 -2.47 1.59
CA ALA A 205 -17.60 -2.06 1.47
C ALA A 205 -18.04 -1.93 0.00
N ALA A 206 -17.16 -1.36 -0.83
CA ALA A 206 -17.31 -1.24 -2.28
C ALA A 206 -17.14 -2.58 -3.06
N GLY A 207 -16.99 -3.70 -2.37
CA GLY A 207 -16.90 -5.03 -2.96
C GLY A 207 -15.52 -5.39 -3.51
N ARG A 208 -14.45 -4.76 -3.00
CA ARG A 208 -13.08 -4.96 -3.47
C ARG A 208 -12.25 -5.60 -2.36
N PRO A 209 -11.80 -6.86 -2.52
CA PRO A 209 -10.91 -7.48 -1.56
C PRO A 209 -9.53 -6.82 -1.62
N VAL A 210 -8.77 -6.88 -0.53
CA VAL A 210 -7.52 -6.13 -0.37
C VAL A 210 -6.38 -7.07 -0.03
N TRP A 211 -5.32 -7.06 -0.82
CA TRP A 211 -4.07 -7.75 -0.53
C TRP A 211 -3.27 -6.96 0.50
N VAL A 212 -2.66 -7.62 1.50
CA VAL A 212 -1.85 -6.94 2.54
C VAL A 212 -0.60 -7.73 2.94
N ILE A 213 0.37 -7.04 3.54
CA ILE A 213 1.43 -7.65 4.37
C ILE A 213 1.02 -7.58 5.83
N ILE A 214 1.22 -8.68 6.55
CA ILE A 214 0.80 -8.88 7.95
C ILE A 214 1.82 -9.77 8.67
N THR A 215 1.64 -10.01 9.97
CA THR A 215 2.35 -11.09 10.68
C THR A 215 1.57 -12.41 10.55
N SER A 216 2.25 -13.55 10.59
CA SER A 216 1.64 -14.88 10.48
C SER A 216 0.68 -15.22 11.63
N SER A 217 0.79 -14.52 12.77
CA SER A 217 -0.12 -14.64 13.92
C SER A 217 -1.30 -13.67 13.87
N PHE A 218 -1.30 -12.71 12.93
CA PHE A 218 -2.29 -11.63 12.84
C PHE A 218 -2.34 -10.73 14.09
N THR A 219 -1.23 -10.69 14.82
CA THR A 219 -1.01 -9.88 16.03
C THR A 219 0.37 -9.23 15.95
N PRO A 220 0.62 -8.10 16.63
CA PRO A 220 1.96 -7.53 16.72
C PRO A 220 2.99 -8.53 17.25
N THR A 221 4.23 -8.39 16.81
CA THR A 221 5.37 -9.23 17.20
C THR A 221 6.52 -8.38 17.71
N SER A 222 7.36 -8.95 18.59
CA SER A 222 8.65 -8.36 18.98
C SER A 222 9.80 -8.75 18.05
N GLU A 223 9.57 -9.65 17.09
CA GLU A 223 10.58 -10.19 16.17
C GLU A 223 10.82 -9.30 14.93
N ILE A 224 11.01 -8.00 15.14
CA ILE A 224 11.41 -7.04 14.09
C ILE A 224 12.94 -6.95 14.06
N LYS A 225 13.51 -6.93 12.84
CA LYS A 225 14.94 -6.81 12.59
C LYS A 225 15.20 -5.71 11.59
N THR A 226 16.23 -4.90 11.82
CA THR A 226 16.74 -3.97 10.81
C THR A 226 17.80 -4.67 9.98
N TRP A 227 17.59 -4.70 8.67
CA TRP A 227 18.54 -5.21 7.68
C TRP A 227 19.22 -4.05 6.97
N ASN A 228 20.55 -4.09 6.88
CA ASN A 228 21.30 -3.18 6.03
C ASN A 228 21.25 -3.70 4.59
N THR A 229 20.71 -2.91 3.67
CA THR A 229 20.58 -3.24 2.25
C THR A 229 21.34 -2.22 1.39
N PRO A 230 21.58 -2.51 0.09
CA PRO A 230 22.19 -1.53 -0.80
C PRO A 230 21.41 -0.20 -0.88
N GLN A 231 20.10 -0.22 -0.63
CA GLN A 231 19.20 0.94 -0.64
C GLN A 231 19.10 1.65 0.72
N GLY A 232 19.79 1.16 1.74
CA GLY A 232 19.69 1.64 3.11
C GLY A 232 19.06 0.63 4.08
N PRO A 233 18.85 0.99 5.35
CA PRO A 233 18.23 0.11 6.33
C PRO A 233 16.75 -0.13 6.01
N VAL A 234 16.27 -1.36 6.24
CA VAL A 234 14.86 -1.73 6.15
C VAL A 234 14.48 -2.62 7.32
N GLU A 235 13.29 -2.43 7.88
CA GLU A 235 12.75 -3.33 8.89
C GLU A 235 12.10 -4.54 8.24
N VAL A 236 12.35 -5.72 8.81
CA VAL A 236 11.78 -6.99 8.35
C VAL A 236 11.43 -7.87 9.55
N SER A 237 10.56 -8.85 9.32
CA SER A 237 10.30 -9.92 10.27
C SER A 237 10.24 -11.26 9.55
N PHE A 238 10.83 -12.29 10.14
CA PHE A 238 10.63 -13.68 9.66
C PHE A 238 9.22 -14.20 9.95
N LYS A 239 8.42 -13.45 10.73
CA LYS A 239 7.00 -13.69 10.92
C LYS A 239 6.14 -12.98 9.88
N MET A 240 6.74 -12.29 8.90
CA MET A 240 5.95 -11.66 7.84
C MET A 240 5.15 -12.71 7.06
N HIS A 241 3.95 -12.31 6.66
CA HIS A 241 3.00 -13.12 5.91
C HIS A 241 2.20 -12.19 5.00
N SER A 242 1.42 -12.77 4.09
CA SER A 242 0.52 -12.02 3.23
C SER A 242 -0.79 -12.76 3.05
N VAL A 243 -1.89 -12.02 3.09
CA VAL A 243 -3.26 -12.53 2.99
C VAL A 243 -4.10 -11.59 2.13
N VAL A 244 -5.27 -12.07 1.72
CA VAL A 244 -6.32 -11.22 1.14
C VAL A 244 -7.40 -10.99 2.18
N ILE A 245 -7.70 -9.74 2.49
CA ILE A 245 -8.86 -9.36 3.28
C ILE A 245 -10.10 -9.50 2.41
N THR A 246 -11.03 -10.33 2.86
CA THR A 246 -12.27 -10.68 2.14
C THR A 246 -13.50 -10.08 2.80
N GLY A 247 -13.37 -9.48 3.98
CA GLY A 247 -14.52 -8.94 4.68
C GLY A 247 -14.20 -8.35 6.05
N TYR A 248 -15.23 -7.81 6.68
CA TYR A 248 -15.18 -7.28 8.04
C TYR A 248 -16.58 -7.34 8.68
N ASP A 249 -16.60 -7.39 10.00
CA ASP A 249 -17.75 -7.06 10.83
C ASP A 249 -17.32 -6.04 11.91
N GLN A 250 -18.13 -5.86 12.96
CA GLN A 250 -17.82 -4.94 14.05
C GLN A 250 -16.50 -5.28 14.76
N GLU A 251 -16.24 -6.57 15.03
CA GLU A 251 -15.15 -7.03 15.90
C GLU A 251 -14.02 -7.74 15.15
N SER A 252 -14.23 -8.07 13.87
CA SER A 252 -13.35 -8.97 13.13
C SER A 252 -13.09 -8.55 11.69
N ILE A 253 -11.95 -9.05 11.21
CA ILE A 253 -11.58 -9.08 9.81
C ILE A 253 -11.68 -10.51 9.31
N TYR A 254 -12.17 -10.68 8.09
CA TYR A 254 -12.21 -11.96 7.40
C TYR A 254 -11.10 -11.99 6.35
N ILE A 255 -10.31 -13.07 6.33
CA ILE A 255 -9.17 -13.21 5.43
C ILE A 255 -9.17 -14.55 4.71
N ASN A 256 -8.63 -14.57 3.50
CA ASN A 256 -8.12 -15.78 2.89
C ASN A 256 -6.62 -15.91 3.20
N ASP A 257 -6.27 -16.95 3.93
CA ASP A 257 -4.91 -17.27 4.34
C ASP A 257 -4.30 -18.32 3.37
N PRO A 258 -3.20 -17.99 2.66
CA PRO A 258 -2.52 -18.93 1.76
C PRO A 258 -2.02 -20.23 2.43
N TYR A 259 -1.94 -20.30 3.76
CA TYR A 259 -1.67 -21.56 4.46
C TYR A 259 -2.89 -22.49 4.58
N GLY A 260 -4.07 -22.03 4.19
CA GLY A 260 -5.32 -22.77 4.26
C GLY A 260 -6.26 -22.17 5.29
N GLY A 261 -7.15 -21.31 4.83
CA GLY A 261 -8.26 -20.77 5.61
C GLY A 261 -9.06 -19.80 4.76
N LYS A 262 -10.22 -20.22 4.26
CA LYS A 262 -11.12 -19.36 3.49
C LYS A 262 -11.98 -18.56 4.47
N ASN A 263 -12.06 -17.25 4.30
CA ASN A 263 -12.83 -16.35 5.17
C ASN A 263 -12.56 -16.61 6.67
N LYS A 264 -11.30 -16.85 7.01
CA LYS A 264 -10.85 -17.04 8.39
C LYS A 264 -11.10 -15.74 9.16
N LYS A 265 -11.82 -15.86 10.27
CA LYS A 265 -12.13 -14.73 11.17
C LYS A 265 -10.94 -14.46 12.09
N VAL A 266 -10.50 -13.21 12.18
CA VAL A 266 -9.42 -12.75 13.08
C VAL A 266 -9.85 -11.46 13.80
N ASN A 267 -9.36 -11.27 15.02
CA ASN A 267 -9.69 -10.09 15.82
C ASN A 267 -9.22 -8.81 15.12
N LYS A 268 -10.13 -7.84 14.96
CA LYS A 268 -9.91 -6.63 14.17
C LYS A 268 -8.82 -5.73 14.74
N ASP A 269 -8.84 -5.44 16.03
CA ASP A 269 -7.87 -4.55 16.66
C ASP A 269 -6.44 -5.11 16.59
N ASN A 270 -6.29 -6.40 16.87
CA ASN A 270 -4.99 -7.06 16.76
C ASN A 270 -4.49 -7.09 15.31
N PHE A 271 -5.39 -7.34 14.35
CA PHE A 271 -5.06 -7.34 12.94
C PHE A 271 -4.57 -5.97 12.48
N ILE A 272 -5.29 -4.90 12.83
CA ILE A 272 -4.93 -3.52 12.46
C ILE A 272 -3.56 -3.16 13.03
N LYS A 273 -3.32 -3.42 14.31
CA LYS A 273 -2.00 -3.14 14.94
C LYS A 273 -0.86 -3.92 14.29
N ALA A 274 -1.10 -5.19 13.93
CA ALA A 274 -0.11 -6.01 13.26
C ALA A 274 0.17 -5.52 11.83
N TRP A 275 -0.86 -5.08 11.11
CA TRP A 275 -0.75 -4.52 9.77
C TRP A 275 0.01 -3.19 9.78
N GLU A 276 -0.29 -2.32 10.74
CA GLU A 276 0.43 -1.06 10.97
C GLU A 276 1.90 -1.29 11.31
N GLN A 277 2.20 -2.26 12.18
CA GLN A 277 3.57 -2.65 12.50
C GLN A 277 4.34 -3.14 11.26
N MET A 278 3.67 -3.82 10.32
CA MET A 278 4.26 -4.24 9.05
C MET A 278 4.27 -3.14 7.99
N GLY A 279 4.02 -1.89 8.38
CA GLY A 279 4.13 -0.72 7.53
C GLY A 279 2.87 -0.34 6.77
N SER A 280 1.70 -0.82 7.18
CA SER A 280 0.39 -0.49 6.58
C SER A 280 0.33 -0.76 5.09
N GLN A 281 0.87 -1.89 4.64
CA GLN A 281 1.02 -2.22 3.22
C GLN A 281 -0.26 -2.86 2.67
N ALA A 282 -0.82 -2.30 1.60
CA ALA A 282 -2.09 -2.78 1.04
C ALA A 282 -2.23 -2.46 -0.44
N ILE A 283 -2.81 -3.39 -1.22
CA ILE A 283 -3.06 -3.23 -2.66
C ILE A 283 -4.49 -3.69 -2.97
N VAL A 284 -5.17 -2.93 -3.83
CA VAL A 284 -6.53 -3.23 -4.30
C VAL A 284 -6.60 -3.13 -5.82
N ILE A 285 -7.57 -3.83 -6.41
CA ILE A 285 -7.95 -3.66 -7.81
C ILE A 285 -9.30 -2.94 -7.87
N ASN A 286 -9.32 -1.79 -8.53
CA ASN A 286 -10.53 -1.01 -8.74
C ASN A 286 -11.33 -1.55 -9.93
N LYS A 287 -12.64 -1.29 -9.93
CA LYS A 287 -13.46 -1.50 -11.13
C LYS A 287 -13.09 -0.48 -12.20
N ILE A 288 -13.25 -0.84 -13.46
CA ILE A 288 -13.18 0.09 -14.58
C ILE A 288 -14.13 1.25 -14.26
N GLY A 289 -13.60 2.46 -14.12
CA GLY A 289 -14.43 3.64 -14.09
C GLY A 289 -15.12 3.72 -15.44
N ILE A 290 -16.44 3.53 -15.50
CA ILE A 290 -17.20 3.95 -16.67
C ILE A 290 -17.10 5.47 -16.66
N SER A 291 -16.11 6.01 -17.39
CA SER A 291 -16.06 7.44 -17.63
C SER A 291 -17.39 7.80 -18.29
N ARG A 292 -18.13 8.74 -17.68
CA ARG A 292 -19.45 9.20 -18.16
C ARG A 292 -19.45 9.70 -19.62
N HIS A 293 -18.28 9.81 -20.24
CA HIS A 293 -18.11 10.10 -21.67
C HIS A 293 -18.62 9.02 -22.64
N ASN A 294 -18.85 7.78 -22.19
CA ASN A 294 -19.36 6.72 -23.08
C ASN A 294 -20.89 6.49 -22.99
N LEU A 295 -21.61 7.27 -22.20
CA LEU A 295 -23.08 7.16 -22.04
C LEU A 295 -23.88 8.19 -22.84
N LEU A 296 -23.25 8.92 -23.77
CA LEU A 296 -23.91 9.89 -24.67
C LEU A 296 -23.76 9.55 -26.16
N LYS A 297 -23.59 8.27 -26.48
CA LYS A 297 -23.57 7.78 -27.87
C LYS A 297 -24.51 6.60 -28.07
N GLU A 298 -25.77 6.74 -27.67
CA GLU A 298 -26.91 6.01 -28.26
C GLU A 298 -28.13 6.94 -28.30
#